data_AF-A0A2E5FMV5-F1
#
_entry.id   AF-A0A2E5FMV5-F1
#
_cell.length_a   1.000
_cell.length_b   1.000
_cell.length_c   1.000
_cell.angle_alpha   90.00
_cell.angle_beta   90.00
_cell.angle_gamma   90.00
#
_symmetry.space_group_name_H-M   'P 1'
#
loop_
_entity.id
_entity.type
_entity.pdbx_description
1 polymer ?
#
loop_
_entity_poly.entity_id
_entity_poly.type
_entity_poly.pdbx_seq_one_letter_code
_entity_poly.pdbx_strand_id
1 'polypeptide(L)'
;MQKTLSTIAPIILLAVTLSGCAPAPLGRNYWNQAHRQFEQGDYADTLAYLNDILSRDTDYDNRASGWKVVILGAMTRAAVEWEEACGEGVYFVPQWESKSYRICIEQYRRQTKTRLLALLDAIKEFEQVTQDFKIVKLAFPLPAASVVASPILRRIKVGNMPPSDDILDAAAARTLDRHFILQSLDVVGVKDSDVLRSRFTSLPVQTTKTQFLLGVARTLEQASSVFEAGRLNDNVRRKLVLKRARECLRLALEDDNEAVKNAARALARKTRG
;
A
#
# COMPACT_ATOMS: atom_id res chain seq x y z
N MET A 1 38.49 74.40 -13.63
CA MET A 1 37.30 73.88 -14.34
C MET A 1 37.69 72.60 -15.06
N GLN A 2 36.99 71.48 -14.78
CA GLN A 2 36.78 70.28 -15.62
C GLN A 2 38.00 69.59 -16.26
N LYS A 3 38.23 68.27 -16.20
CA LYS A 3 37.56 67.09 -15.62
C LYS A 3 38.67 66.02 -15.53
N THR A 4 38.80 65.41 -14.36
CA THR A 4 39.54 64.16 -14.11
C THR A 4 38.72 62.97 -14.62
N LEU A 5 39.38 61.94 -15.16
CA LEU A 5 38.88 60.56 -15.22
C LEU A 5 40.03 59.60 -15.59
N SER A 6 39.91 58.36 -15.09
CA SER A 6 40.71 57.14 -15.35
C SER A 6 42.00 57.00 -14.52
N THR A 7 42.24 55.93 -13.75
CA THR A 7 41.53 54.66 -13.54
C THR A 7 42.19 53.97 -12.34
N ILE A 8 41.45 53.63 -11.27
CA ILE A 8 41.89 52.62 -10.29
C ILE A 8 40.69 51.73 -10.00
N ALA A 9 40.83 50.46 -10.34
CA ALA A 9 39.81 49.43 -10.17
C ALA A 9 39.61 49.10 -8.68
N PRO A 10 38.36 48.96 -8.19
CA PRO A 10 38.11 48.28 -6.93
C PRO A 10 37.84 46.79 -7.17
N ILE A 11 38.58 45.97 -6.43
CA ILE A 11 38.36 44.55 -6.23
C ILE A 11 36.97 44.37 -5.59
N ILE A 12 36.03 43.79 -6.34
CA ILE A 12 34.72 43.39 -5.82
C ILE A 12 34.92 42.07 -5.06
N LEU A 13 34.98 42.17 -3.74
CA LEU A 13 34.89 41.03 -2.83
C LEU A 13 33.44 40.51 -2.88
N LEU A 14 33.20 39.47 -3.66
CA LEU A 14 31.91 38.78 -3.73
C LEU A 14 31.71 38.01 -2.41
N ALA A 15 31.07 38.64 -1.43
CA ALA A 15 30.53 37.96 -0.27
C ALA A 15 29.38 37.07 -0.75
N VAL A 16 29.70 35.84 -1.14
CA VAL A 16 28.72 34.76 -1.26
C VAL A 16 28.16 34.54 0.13
N THR A 17 27.01 35.15 0.41
CA THR A 17 26.17 34.75 1.52
C THR A 17 25.76 33.30 1.22
N LEU A 18 26.49 32.35 1.81
CA LEU A 18 25.94 31.04 2.12
C LEU A 18 24.75 31.29 3.04
N SER A 19 23.59 31.59 2.46
CA SER A 19 22.31 31.30 3.07
C SER A 19 22.25 29.78 3.18
N GLY A 20 22.91 29.28 4.23
CA GLY A 20 22.77 27.92 4.69
C GLY A 20 21.31 27.73 5.00
N CYS A 21 20.58 27.18 4.02
CA CYS A 21 19.30 26.56 4.29
C CYS A 21 19.65 25.47 5.30
N ALA A 22 19.28 25.68 6.57
CA ALA A 22 19.48 24.69 7.60
C ALA A 22 18.97 23.35 7.03
N PRO A 23 19.76 22.26 7.13
CA PRO A 23 19.34 20.98 6.59
C PRO A 23 17.96 20.68 7.15
N ALA A 24 17.01 20.44 6.26
CA ALA A 24 15.66 20.09 6.67
C ALA A 24 15.74 18.96 7.71
N PRO A 25 14.89 19.00 8.77
CA PRO A 25 14.86 17.93 9.76
C PRO A 25 14.83 16.58 9.04
N LEU A 26 15.65 15.61 9.46
CA LEU A 26 15.86 14.36 8.72
C LEU A 26 14.54 13.67 8.33
N GLY A 27 13.53 13.69 9.22
CA GLY A 27 12.18 13.18 8.94
C GLY A 27 11.48 13.86 7.76
N ARG A 28 11.67 15.18 7.54
CA ARG A 28 11.14 15.90 6.38
C ARG A 28 11.80 15.44 5.07
N ASN A 29 13.11 15.17 5.10
CA ASN A 29 13.82 14.67 3.92
C ASN A 29 13.33 13.27 3.53
N TYR A 30 13.22 12.36 4.50
CA TYR A 30 12.67 11.02 4.26
C TYR A 30 11.21 11.06 3.81
N TRP A 31 10.38 11.92 4.40
CA TRP A 31 9.00 12.11 3.97
C TRP A 31 8.90 12.54 2.50
N ASN A 32 9.70 13.54 2.10
CA ASN A 32 9.72 14.03 0.73
C ASN A 32 10.23 12.96 -0.26
N GLN A 33 11.19 12.13 0.17
CA GLN A 33 11.66 11.01 -0.63
C GLN A 33 10.59 9.92 -0.78
N ALA A 34 9.94 9.53 0.32
CA ALA A 34 8.83 8.58 0.29
C ALA A 34 7.72 9.05 -0.66
N HIS A 35 7.37 10.34 -0.61
CA HIS A 35 6.38 10.92 -1.53
C HIS A 35 6.81 10.81 -2.99
N ARG A 36 8.06 11.17 -3.32
CA ARG A 36 8.58 11.09 -4.68
C ARG A 36 8.57 9.66 -5.22
N GLN A 37 9.01 8.70 -4.41
CA GLN A 37 9.03 7.29 -4.83
C GLN A 37 7.62 6.74 -5.01
N PHE A 38 6.69 7.14 -4.15
CA PHE A 38 5.29 6.76 -4.28
C PHE A 38 4.68 7.26 -5.59
N GLU A 39 4.95 8.52 -5.97
CA GLU A 39 4.48 9.09 -7.24
C GLU A 39 5.08 8.39 -8.48
N GLN A 40 6.27 7.80 -8.34
CA GLN A 40 6.91 7.00 -9.39
C GLN A 40 6.41 5.55 -9.43
N GLY A 41 5.55 5.15 -8.48
CA GLY A 41 5.11 3.77 -8.34
C GLY A 41 6.15 2.84 -7.69
N ASP A 42 7.25 3.38 -7.16
CA ASP A 42 8.23 2.61 -6.42
C ASP A 42 7.81 2.47 -4.96
N TYR A 43 6.92 1.51 -4.73
CA TYR A 43 6.38 1.22 -3.41
C TYR A 43 7.40 0.53 -2.49
N ALA A 44 8.44 -0.12 -3.04
CA ALA A 44 9.47 -0.75 -2.23
C ALA A 44 10.36 0.31 -1.57
N ASP A 45 10.84 1.27 -2.36
CA ASP A 45 11.63 2.39 -1.83
C ASP A 45 10.77 3.32 -0.97
N THR A 46 9.49 3.49 -1.32
CA THR A 46 8.55 4.20 -0.43
C THR A 46 8.51 3.54 0.96
N LEU A 47 8.35 2.21 1.03
CA LEU A 47 8.34 1.50 2.31
C LEU A 47 9.66 1.63 3.07
N ALA A 48 10.81 1.63 2.37
CA ALA A 48 12.12 1.83 2.98
C ALA A 48 12.18 3.19 3.69
N TYR A 49 11.76 4.27 3.02
CA TYR A 49 11.71 5.59 3.62
C TYR A 49 10.67 5.73 4.74
N LEU A 50 9.53 5.04 4.65
CA LEU A 50 8.55 5.02 5.75
C LEU A 50 9.11 4.30 6.99
N ASN A 51 9.90 3.24 6.81
CA ASN A 51 10.58 2.57 7.92
C ASN A 51 11.64 3.48 8.56
N ASP A 52 12.39 4.22 7.76
CA ASP A 52 13.36 5.19 8.27
C ASP A 52 12.68 6.28 9.10
N ILE A 53 11.48 6.71 8.73
CA ILE A 53 10.68 7.67 9.51
C ILE A 53 10.26 7.04 10.84
N LEU A 54 9.64 5.86 10.81
CA LEU A 54 9.08 5.19 11.99
C LEU A 54 10.15 4.73 12.99
N SER A 55 11.39 4.52 12.55
CA SER A 55 12.51 4.19 13.45
C SER A 55 13.05 5.38 14.25
N ARG A 56 12.59 6.61 13.97
CA ARG A 56 13.21 7.85 14.45
C ARG A 56 12.29 8.74 15.30
N ASP A 57 11.09 8.27 15.64
CA ASP A 57 10.10 8.96 16.48
C ASP A 57 9.88 10.43 16.06
N THR A 58 9.11 10.62 14.99
CA THR A 58 8.96 11.92 14.31
C THR A 58 7.50 12.39 14.28
N ASP A 59 7.29 13.67 13.97
CA ASP A 59 5.95 14.24 13.73
C ASP A 59 5.15 13.55 12.58
N TYR A 60 5.80 12.66 11.82
CA TYR A 60 5.23 11.96 10.69
C TYR A 60 4.68 10.57 11.03
N ASP A 61 4.86 10.07 12.26
CA ASP A 61 4.68 8.66 12.58
C ASP A 61 3.24 8.15 12.35
N ASN A 62 2.22 8.94 12.70
CA ASN A 62 0.82 8.59 12.37
C ASN A 62 0.60 8.48 10.85
N ARG A 63 1.18 9.42 10.07
CA ARG A 63 1.05 9.41 8.60
C ARG A 63 1.80 8.26 7.98
N ALA A 64 3.02 7.99 8.45
CA ALA A 64 3.92 6.98 7.92
C ALA A 64 3.41 5.57 8.22
N SER A 65 2.98 5.30 9.46
CA SER A 65 2.45 3.99 9.86
C SER A 65 1.16 3.63 9.12
N GLY A 66 0.25 4.59 8.95
CA GLY A 66 -0.95 4.41 8.14
C GLY A 66 -0.64 4.04 6.69
N TRP A 67 0.31 4.75 6.04
CA TRP A 67 0.72 4.43 4.68
C TRP A 67 1.44 3.11 4.54
N LYS A 68 2.31 2.75 5.49
CA LYS A 68 3.00 1.46 5.50
C LYS A 68 1.99 0.30 5.47
N VAL A 69 0.94 0.39 6.29
CA VAL A 69 -0.15 -0.60 6.32
C VAL A 69 -0.94 -0.62 5.00
N VAL A 70 -1.27 0.55 4.42
CA VAL A 70 -1.99 0.62 3.13
C VAL A 70 -1.17 0.00 2.00
N ILE A 71 0.11 0.35 1.89
CA ILE A 71 1.02 -0.15 0.87
C ILE A 71 1.17 -1.66 0.97
N LEU A 72 1.50 -2.18 2.15
CA LEU A 72 1.65 -3.63 2.34
C LEU A 72 0.34 -4.38 2.12
N GLY A 73 -0.80 -3.79 2.48
CA GLY A 73 -2.12 -4.33 2.19
C GLY A 73 -2.39 -4.46 0.70
N ALA A 74 -2.13 -3.40 -0.07
CA ALA A 74 -2.26 -3.41 -1.53
C ALA A 74 -1.32 -4.43 -2.19
N MET A 75 -0.04 -4.44 -1.80
CA MET A 75 0.95 -5.39 -2.30
C MET A 75 0.59 -6.85 -2.01
N THR A 76 0.01 -7.12 -0.84
CA THR A 76 -0.45 -8.46 -0.46
C THR A 76 -1.63 -8.90 -1.33
N ARG A 77 -2.65 -8.05 -1.46
CA ARG A 77 -3.84 -8.34 -2.29
C ARG A 77 -3.49 -8.50 -3.77
N ALA A 78 -2.57 -7.69 -4.29
CA ALA A 78 -2.06 -7.83 -5.65
C ALA A 78 -1.40 -9.19 -5.88
N ALA A 79 -0.55 -9.63 -4.95
CA ALA A 79 0.08 -10.95 -5.05
C ALA A 79 -0.94 -12.10 -4.97
N VAL A 80 -1.97 -11.98 -4.12
CA VAL A 80 -3.06 -12.96 -4.04
C VAL A 80 -3.81 -13.06 -5.37
N GLU A 81 -4.16 -11.94 -6.00
CA GLU A 81 -4.87 -11.95 -7.28
C GLU A 81 -4.04 -12.55 -8.41
N TRP A 82 -2.74 -12.27 -8.45
CA TRP A 82 -1.83 -12.88 -9.42
C TRP A 82 -1.70 -14.39 -9.25
N GLU A 83 -1.59 -14.84 -8.00
CA GLU A 83 -1.58 -16.27 -7.68
C GLU A 83 -2.87 -16.95 -8.13
N GLU A 84 -4.04 -16.32 -7.89
CA GLU A 84 -5.34 -16.82 -8.33
C GLU A 84 -5.44 -16.87 -9.86
N ALA A 85 -4.98 -15.81 -10.54
CA ALA A 85 -5.02 -15.77 -12.00
C ALA A 85 -4.20 -16.90 -12.63
N CYS A 86 -2.99 -17.14 -12.12
CA CYS A 86 -2.15 -18.23 -12.58
C CYS A 86 -2.69 -19.61 -12.13
N GLY A 87 -3.26 -19.69 -10.93
CA GLY A 87 -3.92 -20.89 -10.41
C GLY A 87 -5.11 -21.34 -11.23
N GLU A 88 -5.95 -20.41 -11.69
CA GLU A 88 -7.06 -20.70 -12.61
C GLU A 88 -6.54 -21.08 -14.00
N GLY A 89 -5.59 -20.31 -14.52
CA GLY A 89 -5.07 -20.47 -15.88
C GLY A 89 -4.39 -21.82 -16.14
N VAL A 90 -3.74 -22.42 -15.14
CA VAL A 90 -3.02 -23.69 -15.31
C VAL A 90 -3.94 -24.84 -15.73
N TYR A 91 -5.24 -24.78 -15.41
CA TYR A 91 -6.20 -25.81 -15.77
C TYR A 91 -6.64 -25.75 -17.23
N PHE A 92 -6.38 -24.64 -17.93
CA PHE A 92 -6.77 -24.44 -19.33
C PHE A 92 -5.65 -24.81 -20.32
N VAL A 93 -4.45 -25.12 -19.82
CA VAL A 93 -3.28 -25.40 -20.66
C VAL A 93 -2.84 -26.86 -20.57
N PRO A 94 -2.28 -27.43 -21.65
CA PRO A 94 -1.72 -28.77 -21.60
C PRO A 94 -0.49 -28.83 -20.68
N GLN A 95 -0.17 -30.03 -20.20
CA GLN A 95 0.85 -30.24 -19.16
C GLN A 95 2.23 -29.67 -19.52
N TRP A 96 2.61 -29.68 -20.80
CA TRP A 96 3.90 -29.16 -21.27
C TRP A 96 4.00 -27.62 -21.22
N GLU A 97 2.87 -26.90 -21.26
CA GLU A 97 2.80 -25.43 -21.06
C GLU A 97 2.62 -25.03 -19.59
N SER A 98 2.24 -25.98 -18.73
CA SER A 98 1.92 -25.70 -17.31
C SER A 98 3.12 -25.19 -16.49
N LYS A 99 4.36 -25.31 -16.98
CA LYS A 99 5.58 -24.92 -16.26
C LYS A 99 5.58 -23.43 -15.89
N SER A 100 5.26 -22.55 -16.84
CA SER A 100 5.26 -21.09 -16.60
C SER A 100 4.20 -20.69 -15.58
N TYR A 101 3.03 -21.32 -15.63
CA TYR A 101 1.97 -21.14 -14.65
C TYR A 101 2.38 -21.59 -13.24
N ARG A 102 3.02 -22.76 -13.11
CA ARG A 102 3.52 -23.24 -11.81
C ARG A 102 4.58 -22.30 -11.22
N ILE A 103 5.47 -21.76 -12.05
CA ILE A 103 6.45 -20.75 -11.61
C ILE A 103 5.73 -19.50 -11.10
N CYS A 104 4.75 -18.98 -11.85
CA CYS A 104 3.94 -17.85 -11.45
C CYS A 104 3.24 -18.09 -10.10
N ILE A 105 2.54 -19.22 -9.96
CA ILE A 105 1.84 -19.63 -8.73
C ILE A 105 2.81 -19.60 -7.54
N GLU A 106 3.94 -20.29 -7.64
CA GLU A 106 4.89 -20.38 -6.53
C GLU A 106 5.56 -19.04 -6.21
N GLN A 107 5.84 -18.22 -7.23
CA GLN A 107 6.35 -16.86 -7.04
C GLN A 107 5.37 -16.00 -6.22
N TYR A 108 4.11 -15.93 -6.64
CA TYR A 108 3.14 -15.08 -5.96
C TYR A 108 2.68 -15.65 -4.62
N ARG A 109 2.69 -16.97 -4.43
CA ARG A 109 2.56 -17.58 -3.09
C ARG A 109 3.66 -17.12 -2.14
N ARG A 110 4.93 -17.11 -2.60
CA ARG A 110 6.05 -16.61 -1.80
C ARG A 110 5.88 -15.12 -1.49
N GLN A 111 5.55 -14.30 -2.49
CA GLN A 111 5.32 -12.87 -2.28
C GLN A 111 4.18 -12.61 -1.29
N THR A 112 3.06 -13.30 -1.41
CA THR A 112 1.92 -13.18 -0.48
C THR A 112 2.34 -13.54 0.94
N LYS A 113 3.06 -14.64 1.15
CA LYS A 113 3.57 -15.02 2.48
C LYS A 113 4.44 -13.92 3.09
N THR A 114 5.44 -13.44 2.35
CA THR A 114 6.38 -12.42 2.84
C THR A 114 5.68 -11.10 3.13
N ARG A 115 4.84 -10.63 2.19
CA ARG A 115 4.13 -9.34 2.32
C ARG A 115 3.07 -9.38 3.41
N LEU A 116 2.39 -10.51 3.60
CA LEU A 116 1.42 -10.68 4.68
C LEU A 116 2.10 -10.67 6.05
N LEU A 117 3.27 -11.29 6.21
CA LEU A 117 4.04 -11.18 7.47
C LEU A 117 4.44 -9.73 7.74
N ALA A 118 5.01 -9.04 6.75
CA ALA A 118 5.33 -7.63 6.88
C ALA A 118 4.11 -6.75 7.20
N LEU A 119 2.94 -7.07 6.62
CA LEU A 119 1.68 -6.40 6.92
C LEU A 119 1.25 -6.64 8.37
N LEU A 120 1.32 -7.87 8.88
CA LEU A 120 0.98 -8.18 10.26
C LEU A 120 1.85 -7.39 11.24
N ASP A 121 3.16 -7.30 10.96
CA ASP A 121 4.11 -6.50 11.74
C ASP A 121 3.78 -5.00 11.65
N ALA A 122 3.49 -4.50 10.44
CA ALA A 122 3.12 -3.10 10.24
C ALA A 122 1.82 -2.72 10.95
N ILE A 123 0.84 -3.62 11.06
CA ILE A 123 -0.40 -3.38 11.81
C ILE A 123 -0.08 -3.28 13.31
N LYS A 124 0.80 -4.15 13.82
CA LYS A 124 1.22 -4.10 15.24
C LYS A 124 1.94 -2.78 15.56
N GLU A 125 2.89 -2.38 14.71
CA GLU A 125 3.59 -1.10 14.83
C GLU A 125 2.62 0.08 14.72
N PHE A 126 1.70 0.05 13.75
CA PHE A 126 0.64 1.06 13.62
C PHE A 126 -0.20 1.17 14.89
N GLU A 127 -0.63 0.07 15.50
CA GLU A 127 -1.42 0.11 16.72
C GLU A 127 -0.64 0.71 17.91
N GLN A 128 0.67 0.47 17.97
CA GLN A 128 1.57 1.03 18.98
C GLN A 128 1.79 2.54 18.79
N VAL A 129 2.11 2.96 17.57
CA VAL A 129 2.31 4.38 17.22
C VAL A 129 1.01 5.17 17.36
N THR A 130 -0.13 4.57 17.05
CA THR A 130 -1.42 5.26 17.00
C THR A 130 -2.27 5.11 18.26
N GLN A 131 -1.70 4.71 19.40
CA GLN A 131 -2.48 4.43 20.63
C GLN A 131 -3.43 5.59 20.99
N ASP A 132 -2.93 6.82 20.98
CA ASP A 132 -3.69 8.02 21.36
C ASP A 132 -4.43 8.69 20.18
N PHE A 133 -4.30 8.15 18.97
CA PHE A 133 -4.86 8.76 17.77
C PHE A 133 -6.20 8.14 17.39
N LYS A 134 -7.23 9.00 17.31
CA LYS A 134 -8.56 8.61 16.79
C LYS A 134 -8.68 8.72 15.27
N ILE A 135 -7.81 9.52 14.65
CA ILE A 135 -7.82 9.83 13.21
C ILE A 135 -6.51 9.38 12.58
N VAL A 136 -6.62 8.68 11.46
CA VAL A 136 -5.52 8.31 10.57
C VAL A 136 -5.51 9.29 9.39
N LYS A 137 -4.31 9.77 9.04
CA LYS A 137 -4.11 10.77 7.97
C LYS A 137 -3.37 10.14 6.78
N LEU A 138 -4.05 10.05 5.64
CA LEU A 138 -3.51 9.57 4.38
C LEU A 138 -3.06 10.76 3.53
N ALA A 139 -1.75 10.98 3.49
CA ALA A 139 -1.13 12.19 2.96
C ALA A 139 -0.39 12.05 1.60
N PHE A 140 -0.43 10.88 0.96
CA PHE A 140 0.05 10.69 -0.42
C PHE A 140 -1.12 10.77 -1.40
N PRO A 141 -0.89 11.21 -2.64
CA PRO A 141 -1.91 11.19 -3.67
C PRO A 141 -2.35 9.75 -4.00
N LEU A 142 -3.49 9.58 -4.66
CA LEU A 142 -3.82 8.29 -5.26
C LEU A 142 -3.03 8.09 -6.56
N PRO A 143 -2.58 6.86 -6.86
CA PRO A 143 -2.04 6.58 -8.19
C PRO A 143 -3.11 6.77 -9.26
N ALA A 144 -2.67 7.14 -10.47
CA ALA A 144 -3.53 7.30 -11.64
C ALA A 144 -3.94 5.93 -12.22
N ALA A 145 -4.73 5.17 -11.46
CA ALA A 145 -5.15 3.82 -11.82
C ALA A 145 -6.67 3.66 -11.90
N SER A 146 -7.08 2.57 -12.55
CA SER A 146 -8.48 2.14 -12.64
C SER A 146 -8.76 1.06 -11.60
N VAL A 147 -10.00 0.98 -11.10
CA VAL A 147 -10.46 -0.13 -10.25
C VAL A 147 -10.68 -1.44 -11.04
N VAL A 148 -10.71 -1.35 -12.37
CA VAL A 148 -10.94 -2.47 -13.29
C VAL A 148 -9.70 -3.36 -13.35
N ALA A 149 -9.90 -4.67 -13.22
CA ALA A 149 -8.81 -5.65 -13.32
C ALA A 149 -8.13 -5.61 -14.70
N SER A 150 -6.81 -5.85 -14.71
CA SER A 150 -6.01 -5.85 -15.94
C SER A 150 -6.56 -6.88 -16.94
N PRO A 151 -6.73 -6.51 -18.23
CA PRO A 151 -7.08 -7.47 -19.28
C PRO A 151 -6.06 -8.62 -19.42
N ILE A 152 -4.80 -8.36 -19.03
CA ILE A 152 -3.75 -9.38 -19.03
C ILE A 152 -4.05 -10.47 -17.99
N LEU A 153 -4.43 -10.12 -16.76
CA LEU A 153 -4.81 -11.12 -15.76
C LEU A 153 -6.01 -11.96 -16.22
N ARG A 154 -6.97 -11.34 -16.92
CA ARG A 154 -8.12 -12.05 -17.50
C ARG A 154 -7.70 -13.07 -18.55
N ARG A 155 -6.72 -12.73 -19.40
CA ARG A 155 -6.14 -13.66 -20.38
C ARG A 155 -5.40 -14.80 -19.69
N ILE A 156 -4.62 -14.50 -18.66
CA ILE A 156 -3.87 -15.50 -17.88
C ILE A 156 -4.83 -16.53 -17.28
N LYS A 157 -5.95 -16.08 -16.69
CA LYS A 157 -7.00 -16.94 -16.10
C LYS A 157 -7.59 -17.96 -17.07
N VAL A 158 -7.56 -17.69 -18.37
CA VAL A 158 -8.10 -18.59 -19.41
C VAL A 158 -7.01 -19.29 -20.22
N GLY A 159 -5.81 -19.46 -19.63
CA GLY A 159 -4.73 -20.23 -20.24
C GLY A 159 -3.90 -19.47 -21.28
N ASN A 160 -4.03 -18.14 -21.38
CA ASN A 160 -3.28 -17.35 -22.36
C ASN A 160 -2.26 -16.44 -21.66
N MET A 161 -1.16 -17.06 -21.22
CA MET A 161 -0.01 -16.38 -20.62
C MET A 161 0.75 -15.57 -21.68
N PRO A 162 0.94 -14.25 -21.50
CA PRO A 162 1.83 -13.47 -22.36
C PRO A 162 3.26 -14.05 -22.37
N PRO A 163 3.95 -14.06 -23.53
CA PRO A 163 5.32 -14.56 -23.63
C PRO A 163 6.39 -13.53 -23.23
N SER A 164 6.02 -12.28 -23.00
CA SER A 164 6.95 -11.18 -22.72
C SER A 164 6.86 -10.79 -21.24
N ASP A 165 8.00 -10.81 -20.56
CA ASP A 165 8.13 -10.42 -19.16
C ASP A 165 7.78 -8.93 -18.97
N ASP A 166 8.13 -8.04 -19.91
CA ASP A 166 7.75 -6.62 -19.85
C ASP A 166 6.23 -6.42 -19.80
N ILE A 167 5.45 -7.24 -20.52
CA ILE A 167 3.99 -7.20 -20.49
C ILE A 167 3.47 -7.64 -19.11
N LEU A 168 4.12 -8.64 -18.51
CA LEU A 168 3.76 -9.15 -17.19
C LEU A 168 4.11 -8.15 -16.08
N ASP A 169 5.28 -7.53 -16.15
CA ASP A 169 5.74 -6.52 -15.20
C ASP A 169 4.87 -5.27 -15.27
N ALA A 170 4.54 -4.79 -16.48
CA ALA A 170 3.60 -3.69 -16.65
C ALA A 170 2.19 -4.04 -16.14
N ALA A 171 1.74 -5.28 -16.33
CA ALA A 171 0.48 -5.75 -15.76
C ALA A 171 0.58 -5.84 -14.22
N ALA A 172 1.73 -6.19 -13.67
CA ALA A 172 1.93 -6.36 -12.23
C ALA A 172 1.90 -5.01 -11.53
N ALA A 173 2.59 -4.00 -12.09
CA ALA A 173 2.53 -2.61 -11.64
C ALA A 173 1.08 -2.08 -11.66
N ARG A 174 0.36 -2.23 -12.79
CA ARG A 174 -1.05 -1.79 -12.88
C ARG A 174 -1.97 -2.50 -11.88
N THR A 175 -1.76 -3.79 -11.67
CA THR A 175 -2.53 -4.55 -10.67
C THR A 175 -2.24 -4.05 -9.26
N LEU A 176 -1.00 -3.69 -8.96
CA LEU A 176 -0.63 -3.08 -7.69
C LEU A 176 -1.31 -1.72 -7.51
N ASP A 177 -1.20 -0.80 -8.48
CA ASP A 177 -1.83 0.53 -8.41
C ASP A 177 -3.35 0.43 -8.24
N ARG A 178 -3.98 -0.55 -8.90
CA ARG A 178 -5.40 -0.85 -8.72
C ARG A 178 -5.71 -1.27 -7.28
N HIS A 179 -4.91 -2.18 -6.71
CA HIS A 179 -5.11 -2.61 -5.32
C HIS A 179 -4.82 -1.51 -4.32
N PHE A 180 -4.00 -0.52 -4.65
CA PHE A 180 -3.91 0.71 -3.86
C PHE A 180 -5.25 1.43 -3.78
N ILE A 181 -5.89 1.66 -4.92
CA ILE A 181 -7.22 2.30 -4.94
C ILE A 181 -8.22 1.47 -4.15
N LEU A 182 -8.26 0.15 -4.36
CA LEU A 182 -9.18 -0.74 -3.62
C LEU A 182 -8.91 -0.72 -2.10
N GLN A 183 -7.64 -0.73 -1.70
CA GLN A 183 -7.26 -0.63 -0.31
C GLN A 183 -7.68 0.72 0.28
N SER A 184 -7.47 1.81 -0.45
CA SER A 184 -7.89 3.15 -0.07
C SER A 184 -9.41 3.27 0.07
N LEU A 185 -10.20 2.67 -0.84
CA LEU A 185 -11.66 2.57 -0.70
C LEU A 185 -12.05 1.94 0.63
N ASP A 186 -11.42 0.80 0.94
CA ASP A 186 -11.72 0.01 2.15
C ASP A 186 -11.37 0.78 3.44
N VAL A 187 -10.19 1.41 3.52
CA VAL A 187 -9.74 2.11 4.75
C VAL A 187 -10.34 3.51 4.92
N VAL A 188 -10.77 4.16 3.84
CA VAL A 188 -11.51 5.44 3.91
C VAL A 188 -13.01 5.21 4.12
N GLY A 189 -13.51 4.00 3.82
CA GLY A 189 -14.92 3.64 4.01
C GLY A 189 -15.84 4.17 2.92
N VAL A 190 -15.34 4.30 1.70
CA VAL A 190 -16.12 4.72 0.53
C VAL A 190 -16.19 3.58 -0.48
N LYS A 191 -17.31 3.47 -1.20
CA LYS A 191 -17.55 2.39 -2.17
C LYS A 191 -17.24 2.80 -3.61
N ASP A 192 -17.29 4.09 -3.88
CA ASP A 192 -17.15 4.68 -5.22
C ASP A 192 -15.76 5.28 -5.38
N SER A 193 -15.06 4.90 -6.46
CA SER A 193 -13.72 5.40 -6.79
C SER A 193 -13.70 6.89 -7.10
N ASP A 194 -14.78 7.45 -7.64
CA ASP A 194 -14.83 8.88 -7.97
C ASP A 194 -15.04 9.72 -6.71
N VAL A 195 -15.84 9.20 -5.76
CA VAL A 195 -15.92 9.77 -4.40
C VAL A 195 -14.60 9.67 -3.66
N LEU A 196 -13.85 8.58 -3.83
CA LEU A 196 -12.51 8.48 -3.27
C LEU A 196 -11.57 9.52 -3.88
N ARG A 197 -11.52 9.61 -5.22
CA ARG A 197 -10.66 10.57 -5.92
C ARG A 197 -10.99 12.01 -5.53
N SER A 198 -12.27 12.37 -5.39
CA SER A 198 -12.65 13.73 -4.97
C SER A 198 -12.12 14.06 -3.58
N ARG A 199 -12.09 13.10 -2.64
CA ARG A 199 -11.49 13.29 -1.31
C ARG A 199 -9.97 13.52 -1.39
N PHE A 200 -9.28 12.82 -2.27
CA PHE A 200 -7.83 12.95 -2.44
C PHE A 200 -7.38 14.21 -3.20
N THR A 201 -8.31 15.07 -3.64
CA THR A 201 -7.96 16.41 -4.16
C THR A 201 -7.45 17.36 -3.06
N SER A 202 -7.78 17.08 -1.79
CA SER A 202 -7.32 17.84 -0.63
C SER A 202 -6.65 16.88 0.37
N LEU A 203 -5.33 16.97 0.45
CA LEU A 203 -4.52 16.15 1.35
C LEU A 203 -4.24 16.88 2.68
N PRO A 204 -4.13 16.16 3.81
CA PRO A 204 -4.31 14.71 3.94
C PRO A 204 -5.80 14.30 4.05
N VAL A 205 -6.14 13.18 3.44
CA VAL A 205 -7.45 12.53 3.65
C VAL A 205 -7.50 11.96 5.07
N GLN A 206 -8.57 12.25 5.79
CA GLN A 206 -8.77 11.80 7.16
C GLN A 206 -9.78 10.65 7.20
N THR A 207 -9.48 9.63 8.00
CA THR A 207 -10.39 8.52 8.30
C THR A 207 -10.31 8.18 9.79
N THR A 208 -11.39 7.64 10.35
CA THR A 208 -11.35 7.18 11.74
C THR A 208 -10.47 5.95 11.85
N LYS A 209 -9.77 5.79 12.98
CA LYS A 209 -8.99 4.57 13.26
C LYS A 209 -9.86 3.32 13.16
N THR A 210 -11.12 3.42 13.56
CA THR A 210 -12.09 2.32 13.43
C THR A 210 -12.36 1.92 11.98
N GLN A 211 -12.66 2.88 11.10
CA GLN A 211 -12.89 2.60 9.68
C GLN A 211 -11.61 2.10 9.00
N PHE A 212 -10.46 2.67 9.37
CA PHE A 212 -9.17 2.22 8.87
C PHE A 212 -8.92 0.74 9.19
N LEU A 213 -9.05 0.34 10.46
CA LEU A 213 -8.85 -1.04 10.90
C LEU A 213 -9.91 -2.00 10.34
N LEU A 214 -11.14 -1.54 10.11
CA LEU A 214 -12.15 -2.31 9.37
C LEU A 214 -11.69 -2.62 7.93
N GLY A 215 -11.12 -1.64 7.23
CA GLY A 215 -10.53 -1.84 5.91
C GLY A 215 -9.35 -2.82 5.95
N VAL A 216 -8.47 -2.69 6.93
CA VAL A 216 -7.34 -3.63 7.15
C VAL A 216 -7.83 -5.06 7.43
N ALA A 217 -8.87 -5.23 8.24
CA ALA A 217 -9.45 -6.54 8.51
C ALA A 217 -9.96 -7.22 7.23
N ARG A 218 -10.52 -6.45 6.28
CA ARG A 218 -10.96 -6.96 4.99
C ARG A 218 -9.79 -7.44 4.14
N THR A 219 -8.67 -6.71 4.14
CA THR A 219 -7.41 -7.12 3.49
C THR A 219 -6.93 -8.46 4.04
N LEU A 220 -6.89 -8.61 5.38
CA LEU A 220 -6.43 -9.84 6.02
C LEU A 220 -7.36 -11.03 5.72
N GLU A 221 -8.67 -10.82 5.72
CA GLU A 221 -9.64 -11.86 5.34
C GLU A 221 -9.44 -12.33 3.90
N GLN A 222 -9.34 -11.39 2.95
CA GLN A 222 -9.08 -11.71 1.55
C GLN A 222 -7.73 -12.41 1.36
N ALA A 223 -6.68 -11.91 2.00
CA ALA A 223 -5.35 -12.50 1.91
C ALA A 223 -5.26 -13.88 2.56
N SER A 224 -6.12 -14.21 3.52
CA SER A 224 -6.15 -15.53 4.17
C SER A 224 -6.51 -16.67 3.21
N SER A 225 -7.18 -16.36 2.09
CA SER A 225 -7.58 -17.32 1.07
C SER A 225 -6.38 -18.10 0.48
N VAL A 226 -5.17 -17.51 0.47
CA VAL A 226 -3.95 -18.19 0.01
C VAL A 226 -3.62 -19.46 0.81
N PHE A 227 -4.12 -19.56 2.03
CA PHE A 227 -3.90 -20.69 2.92
C PHE A 227 -4.98 -21.78 2.84
N GLU A 228 -5.96 -21.64 1.95
CA GLU A 228 -7.03 -22.62 1.78
C GLU A 228 -6.55 -23.95 1.18
N ALA A 229 -7.38 -24.98 1.35
CA ALA A 229 -7.19 -26.27 0.72
C ALA A 229 -7.25 -26.10 -0.81
N GLY A 230 -6.21 -26.54 -1.51
CA GLY A 230 -6.02 -26.31 -2.95
C GLY A 230 -5.02 -25.19 -3.29
N ARG A 231 -4.64 -24.37 -2.30
CA ARG A 231 -3.56 -23.38 -2.44
C ARG A 231 -2.35 -23.78 -1.61
N LEU A 232 -2.05 -23.08 -0.51
CA LEU A 232 -0.97 -23.47 0.40
C LEU A 232 -1.37 -24.55 1.41
N ASN A 233 -2.67 -24.79 1.60
CA ASN A 233 -3.19 -25.78 2.53
C ASN A 233 -2.58 -25.66 3.94
N ASP A 234 -2.61 -24.46 4.52
CA ASP A 234 -2.05 -24.17 5.85
C ASP A 234 -3.14 -23.56 6.74
N ASN A 235 -4.03 -24.43 7.24
CA ASN A 235 -5.16 -24.00 8.06
C ASN A 235 -4.70 -23.32 9.37
N VAL A 236 -3.53 -23.68 9.92
CA VAL A 236 -2.99 -23.06 11.13
C VAL A 236 -2.68 -21.58 10.86
N ARG A 237 -1.96 -21.27 9.78
CA ARG A 237 -1.68 -19.88 9.39
C ARG A 237 -2.96 -19.14 8.99
N ARG A 238 -3.89 -19.80 8.30
CA ARG A 238 -5.20 -19.21 7.97
C ARG A 238 -5.92 -18.73 9.22
N LYS A 239 -6.04 -19.59 10.24
CA LYS A 239 -6.67 -19.26 11.52
C LYS A 239 -5.96 -18.12 12.25
N LEU A 240 -4.63 -18.07 12.20
CA LEU A 240 -3.85 -16.97 12.78
C LEU A 240 -4.17 -15.62 12.11
N VAL A 241 -4.19 -15.58 10.78
CA VAL A 241 -4.50 -14.37 10.00
C VAL A 241 -5.94 -13.93 10.22
N LEU A 242 -6.90 -14.88 10.21
CA LEU A 242 -8.30 -14.58 10.49
C LEU A 242 -8.54 -14.14 11.93
N LYS A 243 -7.79 -14.68 12.89
CA LYS A 243 -7.80 -14.18 14.27
C LYS A 243 -7.33 -12.73 14.32
N ARG A 244 -6.23 -12.39 13.65
CA ARG A 244 -5.74 -11.00 13.58
C ARG A 244 -6.75 -10.08 12.90
N ALA A 245 -7.40 -10.53 11.82
CA ALA A 245 -8.48 -9.78 11.18
C ALA A 245 -9.61 -9.45 12.18
N ARG A 246 -10.02 -10.42 13.01
CA ARG A 246 -11.04 -10.20 14.06
C ARG A 246 -10.60 -9.20 15.13
N GLU A 247 -9.33 -9.21 15.51
CA GLU A 247 -8.79 -8.24 16.47
C GLU A 247 -8.94 -6.81 15.93
N CYS A 248 -8.64 -6.59 14.64
CA CYS A 248 -8.84 -5.30 13.99
C CYS A 248 -10.32 -4.86 13.96
N LEU A 249 -11.28 -5.79 14.01
CA LEU A 249 -12.71 -5.49 14.03
C LEU A 249 -13.24 -5.05 15.39
N ARG A 250 -12.48 -5.19 16.48
CA ARG A 250 -12.99 -4.97 17.84
C ARG A 250 -13.59 -3.57 18.01
N LEU A 251 -12.87 -2.54 17.58
CA LEU A 251 -13.34 -1.15 17.65
C LEU A 251 -14.61 -0.94 16.80
N ALA A 252 -14.66 -1.56 15.63
CA ALA A 252 -15.78 -1.39 14.70
C ALA A 252 -17.07 -2.07 15.18
N LEU A 253 -16.97 -3.13 15.98
CA LEU A 253 -18.13 -3.81 16.59
C LEU A 253 -18.78 -2.97 17.69
N GLU A 254 -18.03 -2.06 18.30
CA GLU A 254 -18.45 -1.15 19.36
C GLU A 254 -18.74 0.28 18.84
N ASP A 255 -18.60 0.52 17.53
CA ASP A 255 -18.72 1.86 16.93
C ASP A 255 -20.17 2.37 16.95
N ASP A 256 -20.36 3.67 17.20
CA ASP A 256 -21.69 4.30 17.20
C ASP A 256 -22.30 4.37 15.79
N ASN A 257 -21.47 4.32 14.74
CA ASN A 257 -21.94 4.29 13.37
C ASN A 257 -22.45 2.89 13.00
N GLU A 258 -23.77 2.73 12.88
CA GLU A 258 -24.40 1.46 12.54
C GLU A 258 -23.97 0.88 11.18
N ALA A 259 -23.56 1.71 10.21
CA ALA A 259 -23.04 1.20 8.95
C ALA A 259 -21.69 0.49 9.14
N VAL A 260 -20.80 1.08 9.95
CA VAL A 260 -19.49 0.52 10.31
C VAL A 260 -19.68 -0.76 11.13
N LYS A 261 -20.55 -0.72 12.13
CA LYS A 261 -20.88 -1.89 12.98
C LYS A 261 -21.45 -3.05 12.18
N ASN A 262 -22.38 -2.79 11.25
CA ASN A 262 -22.96 -3.82 10.41
C ASN A 262 -21.93 -4.42 9.42
N ALA A 263 -21.06 -3.58 8.85
CA ALA A 263 -19.96 -4.07 8.02
C ALA A 263 -18.98 -4.95 8.82
N ALA A 264 -18.64 -4.55 10.05
CA ALA A 264 -17.79 -5.34 10.94
C ALA A 264 -18.44 -6.67 11.32
N ARG A 265 -19.74 -6.69 11.64
CA ARG A 265 -20.49 -7.94 11.92
C ARG A 265 -20.51 -8.87 10.72
N ALA A 266 -20.74 -8.34 9.52
CA ALA A 266 -20.73 -9.14 8.29
C ALA A 266 -19.35 -9.77 8.03
N LEU A 267 -18.27 -9.00 8.21
CA LEU A 267 -16.91 -9.48 8.04
C LEU A 267 -16.51 -10.48 9.14
N ALA A 268 -16.90 -10.22 10.39
CA ALA A 268 -16.64 -11.12 11.52
C ALA A 268 -17.21 -12.53 11.27
N ARG A 269 -18.38 -12.65 10.62
CA ARG A 269 -18.96 -13.94 10.22
C ARG A 269 -18.05 -14.72 9.26
N LYS A 270 -17.40 -14.06 8.30
CA LYS A 270 -16.48 -14.69 7.35
C LYS A 270 -15.19 -15.17 8.02
N THR A 271 -14.75 -14.46 9.06
CA THR A 271 -13.51 -14.76 9.79
C THR A 271 -13.63 -15.84 10.89
N ARG A 272 -14.78 -16.53 11.00
CA ARG A 272 -15.05 -17.57 12.02
C ARG A 272 -14.49 -18.97 11.69
N GLY A 273 -13.86 -19.13 10.51
CA GLY A 273 -13.36 -20.41 10.00
C GLY A 273 -12.43 -21.18 10.93
#